data_AF-A0AAP9H715-F1
#
_entry.id   AF-A0AAP9H715-F1
#
_cell.length_a   1.000
_cell.length_b   1.000
_cell.length_c   1.000
_cell.angle_alpha   90.00
_cell.angle_beta   90.00
_cell.angle_gamma   90.00
#
_symmetry.space_group_name_H-M   'P 1'
#
loop_
_entity.id
_entity.type
_entity.pdbx_description
1 polymer ?
#
loop_
_entity_poly.entity_id
_entity_poly.type
_entity_poly.pdbx_seq_one_letter_code
_entity_poly.pdbx_strand_id
1 'polypeptide(L)'
;MAQTPLPRQSGNPILSVHLCFFAVFLFSAFLTVHEALELKTSYEDRQRAQLAEIQKNLDSQFQESVDELVYYQKMLSYALTHPLDSDNAREAVTRFQALRQHPLWQLQLNSPRSMPLNGVGDAWLARDPLLRRDPALIDQEIRAALEFSFIMQFSDPDHDFHSRFWYISRAGFYISSRPPQSPQELEQSYATMVQRAYFRALNPQQNPSPYLRWTSGYQGQFDEGLMLTLSAPIISNGYWYGVLSMDFPQARIRNLLAETRHTLLQGNLVFLDRKLEEVARLHAPDEVPLNAEQRQELLKRMQHERSGILRLGTQFASWSKLENVDGYIINVQTLKQGMKQELGRVTLFLLGMWLLFVLMLAVAHQVIFRLVRRQDELSARLTWRANYDGLTRLLNRSAFFEQFVAQAAHCQQLQRPLAVIQLDVDHFKKVNDTWGHHAGDQALIRVASVISHTLRKYDVAGRIGGEEFCIVLPETTLAEASVVAERIRARLAAKTILVNASTTFNITLSAGVTSSEEQGDYDAESLQAKADSRLYLAKTSGRNRVCSAD
;
A
#
# COMPACT_ATOMS: atom_id res chain seq x y z
N MET A 1 -42.05 17.56 -43.59
CA MET A 1 -41.32 17.56 -42.30
C MET A 1 -39.85 17.29 -42.60
N ALA A 2 -39.05 18.36 -42.66
CA ALA A 2 -37.64 18.28 -43.02
C ALA A 2 -36.84 17.69 -41.85
N GLN A 3 -36.18 16.56 -42.07
CA GLN A 3 -35.21 15.99 -41.13
C GLN A 3 -33.94 16.85 -41.19
N THR A 4 -33.73 17.67 -40.17
CA THR A 4 -32.46 18.35 -39.90
C THR A 4 -31.32 17.31 -39.82
N PRO A 5 -30.20 17.49 -40.53
CA PRO A 5 -29.08 16.59 -40.45
C PRO A 5 -28.44 16.69 -39.05
N LEU A 6 -28.31 15.54 -38.38
CA LEU A 6 -27.63 15.43 -37.09
C LEU A 6 -26.21 16.00 -37.20
N PRO A 7 -25.73 16.78 -36.21
CA PRO A 7 -24.39 17.34 -36.23
C PRO A 7 -23.36 16.20 -36.26
N ARG A 8 -22.37 16.31 -37.16
CA ARG A 8 -21.19 15.44 -37.15
C ARG A 8 -20.48 15.61 -35.80
N GLN A 9 -20.66 14.67 -34.88
CA GLN A 9 -19.82 14.58 -33.69
C GLN A 9 -18.39 14.23 -34.14
N SER A 10 -17.53 15.24 -34.18
CA SER A 10 -16.12 15.16 -34.54
C SER A 10 -15.24 14.66 -33.38
N GLY A 11 -15.65 13.57 -32.74
CA GLY A 11 -14.88 12.94 -31.67
C GLY A 11 -14.69 11.47 -31.97
N ASN A 12 -13.47 10.95 -31.82
CA ASN A 12 -13.24 9.51 -31.90
C ASN A 12 -13.88 8.85 -30.66
N PRO A 13 -15.02 8.14 -30.79
CA PRO A 13 -15.77 7.62 -29.64
C PRO A 13 -14.92 6.63 -28.83
N ILE A 14 -13.98 5.95 -29.48
CA ILE A 14 -13.02 5.06 -28.84
C ILE A 14 -12.11 5.83 -27.88
N LEU A 15 -11.61 7.00 -28.28
CA LEU A 15 -10.72 7.82 -27.45
C LEU A 15 -11.42 8.29 -26.17
N SER A 16 -12.70 8.70 -26.28
CA SER A 16 -13.50 9.10 -25.12
C SER A 16 -13.71 7.96 -24.13
N VAL A 17 -13.94 6.74 -24.61
CA VAL A 17 -14.05 5.56 -23.75
C VAL A 17 -12.73 5.30 -23.01
N HIS A 18 -11.59 5.32 -23.70
CA HIS A 18 -10.30 5.13 -23.03
C HIS A 18 -10.02 6.19 -21.97
N LEU A 19 -10.28 7.46 -22.28
CA LEU A 19 -10.04 8.57 -21.34
C LEU A 19 -10.91 8.47 -20.08
N CYS A 20 -12.20 8.16 -20.21
CA CYS A 20 -13.08 8.00 -19.05
C CYS A 20 -12.63 6.85 -18.15
N PHE A 21 -12.33 5.67 -18.71
CA PHE A 21 -11.88 4.53 -17.93
C PHE A 21 -10.52 4.77 -17.26
N PHE A 22 -9.61 5.45 -17.96
CA PHE A 22 -8.32 5.82 -17.41
C PHE A 22 -8.43 6.83 -16.26
N ALA A 23 -9.32 7.82 -16.38
CA ALA A 23 -9.58 8.77 -15.31
C ALA A 23 -10.14 8.07 -14.04
N VAL A 24 -11.13 7.19 -14.20
CA VAL A 24 -11.69 6.42 -13.07
C VAL A 24 -10.63 5.54 -12.42
N PHE A 25 -9.78 4.88 -13.22
CA PHE A 25 -8.66 4.10 -12.70
C PHE A 25 -7.67 4.96 -11.90
N LEU A 26 -7.29 6.14 -12.40
CA LEU A 26 -6.40 7.06 -11.69
C LEU A 26 -6.98 7.53 -10.36
N PHE A 27 -8.25 7.96 -10.34
CA PHE A 27 -8.91 8.39 -9.10
C PHE A 27 -9.01 7.24 -8.09
N SER A 28 -9.36 6.03 -8.56
CA SER A 28 -9.41 4.85 -7.70
C SER A 28 -8.04 4.49 -7.13
N ALA A 29 -7.00 4.48 -7.96
CA ALA A 29 -5.63 4.22 -7.52
C ALA A 29 -5.15 5.26 -6.51
N PHE A 30 -5.45 6.55 -6.73
CA PHE A 30 -5.12 7.63 -5.80
C PHE A 30 -5.80 7.44 -4.46
N LEU A 31 -7.11 7.16 -4.44
CA LEU A 31 -7.87 6.93 -3.22
C LEU A 31 -7.30 5.76 -2.41
N THR A 32 -6.98 4.65 -3.08
CA THR A 32 -6.43 3.45 -2.42
C THR A 32 -5.03 3.69 -1.86
N VAL A 33 -4.18 4.45 -2.56
CA VAL A 33 -2.86 4.85 -2.02
C VAL A 33 -3.04 5.76 -0.80
N HIS A 34 -4.00 6.68 -0.84
CA HIS A 34 -4.31 7.56 0.28
C HIS A 34 -4.79 6.78 1.52
N GLU A 35 -5.78 5.89 1.36
CA GLU A 35 -6.26 5.01 2.43
C GLU A 35 -5.14 4.12 2.98
N ALA A 36 -4.27 3.58 2.11
CA ALA A 36 -3.14 2.76 2.55
C ALA A 36 -2.13 3.56 3.39
N LEU A 37 -1.91 4.83 3.08
CA LEU A 37 -1.07 5.72 3.88
C LEU A 37 -1.72 6.02 5.24
N GLU A 38 -3.02 6.30 5.29
CA GLU A 38 -3.75 6.53 6.54
C GLU A 38 -3.78 5.30 7.45
N LEU A 39 -3.97 4.11 6.85
CA LEU A 39 -3.92 2.83 7.57
C LEU A 39 -2.53 2.57 8.14
N LYS A 40 -1.48 2.95 7.42
CA LYS A 40 -0.09 2.86 7.91
C LYS A 40 0.11 3.76 9.13
N THR A 41 -0.28 5.03 9.08
CA THR A 41 -0.17 5.94 10.24
C THR A 41 -1.00 5.45 11.43
N SER A 42 -2.23 4.99 11.18
CA SER A 42 -3.11 4.44 12.22
C SER A 42 -2.50 3.19 12.88
N TYR A 43 -1.79 2.37 12.11
CA TYR A 43 -1.07 1.21 12.63
C TYR A 43 0.12 1.63 13.51
N GLU A 44 0.92 2.61 13.07
CA GLU A 44 2.05 3.15 13.84
C GLU A 44 1.57 3.77 15.16
N ASP A 45 0.50 4.56 15.15
CA ASP A 45 -0.06 5.18 16.36
C ASP A 45 -0.60 4.13 17.34
N ARG A 46 -1.26 3.09 16.82
CA ARG A 46 -1.73 1.97 17.66
C ARG A 46 -0.56 1.23 18.31
N GLN A 47 0.53 0.98 17.57
CA GLN A 47 1.72 0.35 18.14
C GLN A 47 2.37 1.21 19.23
N ARG A 48 2.42 2.54 19.04
CA ARG A 48 2.91 3.46 20.07
C ARG A 48 2.04 3.43 21.32
N ALA A 49 0.73 3.51 21.16
CA ALA A 49 -0.22 3.49 22.27
C ALA A 49 -0.10 2.20 23.11
N GLN A 50 0.00 1.04 22.43
CA GLN A 50 0.16 -0.25 23.10
C GLN A 50 1.49 -0.34 23.86
N LEU A 51 2.58 0.14 23.27
CA LEU A 51 3.88 0.15 23.96
C LEU A 51 3.91 1.12 25.14
N ALA A 52 3.23 2.26 25.02
CA ALA A 52 3.09 3.23 26.11
C ALA A 52 2.28 2.67 27.30
N GLU A 53 1.28 1.83 27.05
CA GLU A 53 0.54 1.15 28.12
C GLU A 53 1.42 0.16 28.89
N ILE A 54 2.22 -0.65 28.17
CA ILE A 54 3.20 -1.55 28.81
C ILE A 54 4.24 -0.75 29.59
N GLN A 55 4.76 0.32 28.99
CA GLN A 55 5.69 1.23 29.66
C GLN A 55 5.10 1.75 30.96
N LYS A 56 3.86 2.27 30.93
CA LYS A 56 3.18 2.82 32.11
C LYS A 56 3.00 1.78 33.21
N ASN A 57 2.59 0.55 32.88
CA ASN A 57 2.43 -0.50 33.87
C ASN A 57 3.76 -0.89 34.51
N LEU A 58 4.81 -1.02 33.70
CA LEU A 58 6.16 -1.34 34.18
C LEU A 58 6.73 -0.20 35.04
N ASP A 59 6.61 1.05 34.59
CA ASP A 59 7.03 2.24 35.32
C ASP A 59 6.29 2.38 36.65
N SER A 60 5.00 2.01 36.71
CA SER A 60 4.22 2.02 37.94
C SER A 60 4.74 1.01 38.96
N GLN A 61 5.04 -0.22 38.52
CA GLN A 61 5.60 -1.26 39.40
C GLN A 61 7.00 -0.89 39.90
N PHE A 62 7.82 -0.32 39.03
CA PHE A 62 9.12 0.20 39.45
C PHE A 62 9.01 1.40 40.39
N GLN A 63 8.04 2.31 40.16
CA GLN A 63 7.83 3.46 41.03
C GLN A 63 7.43 3.02 42.44
N GLU A 64 6.55 2.03 42.57
CA GLU A 64 6.15 1.47 43.85
C GLU A 64 7.36 0.96 44.64
N SER A 65 8.25 0.18 44.01
CA SER A 65 9.49 -0.27 44.66
C SER A 65 10.49 0.85 44.93
N VAL A 66 10.53 1.90 44.10
CA VAL A 66 11.34 3.09 44.35
C VAL A 66 10.86 3.82 45.61
N ASP A 67 9.55 4.03 45.73
CA ASP A 67 8.93 4.70 46.87
C ASP A 67 9.13 3.88 48.15
N GLU A 68 9.01 2.55 48.05
CA GLU A 68 9.30 1.63 49.14
C GLU A 68 10.77 1.71 49.60
N LEU A 69 11.73 1.70 48.66
CA LEU A 69 13.15 1.83 48.97
C LEU A 69 13.47 3.17 49.67
N VAL A 70 12.88 4.27 49.19
CA VAL A 70 13.04 5.61 49.79
C VAL A 70 12.42 5.64 51.19
N TYR A 71 11.29 4.98 51.39
CA TYR A 71 10.66 4.86 52.70
C TYR A 71 11.56 4.12 53.69
N TYR A 72 12.10 2.96 53.30
CA TYR A 72 13.07 2.22 54.11
C TYR A 72 14.36 3.01 54.37
N GLN A 73 14.88 3.72 53.36
CA GLN A 73 16.05 4.59 53.50
C GLN A 73 15.85 5.64 54.58
N LYS A 74 14.68 6.31 54.58
CA LYS A 74 14.32 7.31 55.58
C LYS A 74 14.20 6.70 56.98
N MET A 75 13.54 5.54 57.10
CA MET A 75 13.38 4.87 58.40
C MET A 75 14.73 4.42 58.98
N LEU A 76 15.60 3.82 58.17
CA LEU A 76 16.92 3.41 58.64
C LEU A 76 17.78 4.63 59.01
N SER A 77 17.74 5.69 58.21
CA SER A 77 18.45 6.95 58.52
C SER A 77 17.93 7.59 59.81
N TYR A 78 16.63 7.47 60.10
CA TYR A 78 16.02 7.91 61.34
C TYR A 78 16.48 7.05 62.52
N ALA A 79 16.42 5.72 62.42
CA ALA A 79 16.90 4.80 63.46
C ALA A 79 18.39 5.01 63.76
N LEU A 80 19.19 5.34 62.74
CA LEU A 80 20.61 5.71 62.90
C LEU A 80 20.84 7.02 63.65
N THR A 81 19.85 7.91 63.79
CA THR A 81 19.98 9.16 64.57
C THR A 81 19.25 9.10 65.90
N HIS A 82 18.22 8.26 65.99
CA HIS A 82 17.35 8.09 67.16
C HIS A 82 17.19 6.60 67.51
N PRO A 83 18.26 5.90 67.90
CA PRO A 83 18.19 4.47 68.21
C PRO A 83 17.29 4.23 69.44
N LEU A 84 16.46 3.20 69.38
CA LEU A 84 15.67 2.71 70.50
C LEU A 84 16.58 2.00 71.51
N ASP A 85 16.73 2.61 72.69
CA ASP A 85 17.48 2.03 73.79
C ASP A 85 16.64 1.02 74.59
N SER A 86 16.52 -0.19 74.04
CA SER A 86 15.88 -1.33 74.72
C SER A 86 16.90 -2.27 75.38
N ASP A 87 16.47 -3.04 76.38
CA ASP A 87 17.33 -4.06 77.02
C ASP A 87 17.84 -5.09 75.99
N ASN A 88 16.97 -5.51 75.06
CA ASN A 88 17.32 -6.41 73.97
C ASN A 88 18.39 -5.81 73.03
N ALA A 89 18.32 -4.52 72.75
CA ALA A 89 19.29 -3.83 71.91
C ALA A 89 20.66 -3.70 72.62
N ARG A 90 20.66 -3.42 73.94
CA ARG A 90 21.89 -3.41 74.77
C ARG A 90 22.55 -4.78 74.85
N GLU A 91 21.76 -5.84 75.03
CA GLU A 91 22.26 -7.22 75.03
C GLU A 91 22.88 -7.58 73.67
N ALA A 92 22.19 -7.24 72.58
CA ALA A 92 22.66 -7.56 71.22
C ALA A 92 23.98 -6.86 70.87
N VAL A 93 24.16 -5.58 71.27
CA VAL A 93 25.44 -4.86 71.12
C VAL A 93 26.54 -5.54 71.94
N THR A 94 26.24 -5.97 73.17
CA THR A 94 27.21 -6.70 74.01
C THR A 94 27.63 -8.02 73.36
N ARG A 95 26.66 -8.80 72.84
CA ARG A 95 26.93 -10.04 72.10
C ARG A 95 27.75 -9.79 70.84
N PHE A 96 27.45 -8.72 70.10
CA PHE A 96 28.21 -8.31 68.93
C PHE A 96 29.70 -8.08 69.22
N GLN A 97 30.04 -7.46 70.36
CA GLN A 97 31.46 -7.21 70.73
C GLN A 97 32.27 -8.51 70.91
N ALA A 98 31.63 -9.61 71.30
CA ALA A 98 32.26 -10.93 71.31
C ALA A 98 32.29 -11.55 69.90
N LEU A 99 31.16 -11.46 69.17
CA LEU A 99 30.99 -12.07 67.85
C LEU A 99 31.94 -11.50 66.78
N ARG A 100 32.28 -10.21 66.84
CA ARG A 100 33.15 -9.53 65.85
C ARG A 100 34.56 -10.10 65.73
N GLN A 101 35.01 -10.90 66.70
CA GLN A 101 36.31 -11.58 66.66
C GLN A 101 36.27 -12.88 65.83
N HIS A 102 35.08 -13.44 65.61
CA HIS A 102 34.92 -14.62 64.77
C HIS A 102 34.94 -14.25 63.28
N PRO A 103 35.48 -15.12 62.40
CA PRO A 103 35.54 -14.85 60.96
C PRO A 103 34.17 -14.53 60.35
N LEU A 104 33.14 -15.26 60.79
CA LEU A 104 31.74 -15.12 60.41
C LEU A 104 30.90 -15.14 61.68
N TRP A 105 29.84 -14.34 61.70
CA TRP A 105 28.92 -14.29 62.82
C TRP A 105 27.49 -13.98 62.36
N GLN A 106 26.54 -14.41 63.18
CA GLN A 106 25.12 -14.13 63.01
C GLN A 106 24.56 -13.67 64.35
N LEU A 107 23.78 -12.60 64.33
CA LEU A 107 23.16 -11.99 65.50
C LEU A 107 21.65 -11.87 65.24
N GLN A 108 20.86 -12.58 66.05
CA GLN A 108 19.41 -12.52 66.00
C GLN A 108 18.87 -12.31 67.42
N LEU A 109 17.82 -11.50 67.55
CA LEU A 109 17.10 -11.35 68.80
C LEU A 109 16.23 -12.58 69.05
N ASN A 110 15.89 -12.85 70.31
CA ASN A 110 14.97 -13.92 70.70
C ASN A 110 13.51 -13.54 70.36
N SER A 111 13.26 -13.22 69.09
CA SER A 111 11.95 -12.93 68.54
C SER A 111 11.84 -13.54 67.15
N PRO A 112 10.79 -14.34 66.88
CA PRO A 112 10.57 -14.94 65.57
C PRO A 112 10.31 -13.91 64.46
N ARG A 113 10.11 -12.64 64.83
CA ARG A 113 9.83 -11.51 63.93
C ARG A 113 11.06 -10.67 63.56
N SER A 114 12.26 -11.03 64.05
CA SER A 114 13.50 -10.30 63.72
C SER A 114 14.31 -11.05 62.66
N MET A 115 14.70 -10.35 61.61
CA MET A 115 15.66 -10.90 60.64
C MET A 115 17.06 -10.95 61.25
N PRO A 116 17.85 -12.02 61.00
CA PRO A 116 19.19 -12.11 61.53
C PRO A 116 20.13 -11.10 60.85
N LEU A 117 20.96 -10.43 61.64
CA LEU A 117 22.10 -9.66 61.17
C LEU A 117 23.24 -10.66 60.91
N ASN A 118 23.78 -10.64 59.70
CA ASN A 118 24.83 -11.55 59.27
C ASN A 118 26.09 -10.74 58.99
N GLY A 119 27.25 -11.17 59.44
CA GLY A 119 28.45 -10.38 59.23
C GLY A 119 29.76 -11.13 59.33
N VAL A 120 30.81 -10.37 59.04
CA VAL A 120 32.20 -10.79 58.98
C VAL A 120 33.01 -10.16 60.11
N GLY A 121 34.06 -10.86 60.52
CA GLY A 121 34.95 -10.42 61.59
C GLY A 121 35.84 -9.23 61.22
N ASP A 122 36.47 -8.62 62.22
CA ASP A 122 37.38 -7.48 62.03
C ASP A 122 38.56 -7.78 61.09
N ALA A 123 39.11 -9.00 61.17
CA ALA A 123 40.23 -9.44 60.33
C ALA A 123 39.87 -9.49 58.84
N TRP A 124 38.59 -9.73 58.51
CA TRP A 124 38.11 -9.74 57.14
C TRP A 124 37.97 -8.32 56.60
N LEU A 125 37.44 -7.38 57.41
CA LEU A 125 37.25 -5.98 57.02
C LEU A 125 38.56 -5.26 56.70
N ALA A 126 39.64 -5.60 57.40
CA ALA A 126 40.96 -5.03 57.15
C ALA A 126 41.49 -5.27 55.72
N ARG A 127 40.87 -6.15 54.93
CA ARG A 127 41.25 -6.46 53.55
C ARG A 127 40.79 -5.41 52.54
N ASP A 128 39.78 -4.61 52.86
CA ASP A 128 39.23 -3.59 51.94
C ASP A 128 39.12 -2.21 52.62
N PRO A 129 39.89 -1.19 52.16
CA PRO A 129 39.84 0.16 52.73
C PRO A 129 38.48 0.85 52.67
N LEU A 130 37.58 0.40 51.77
CA LEU A 130 36.22 0.94 51.67
C LEU A 130 35.37 0.54 52.88
N LEU A 131 35.69 -0.59 53.50
CA LEU A 131 34.97 -1.18 54.61
C LEU A 131 35.63 -0.78 55.92
N ARG A 132 34.84 -0.23 56.83
CA ARG A 132 35.34 0.28 58.11
C ARG A 132 34.26 0.21 59.16
N ARG A 133 34.65 -0.29 60.32
CA ARG A 133 33.83 -0.27 61.54
C ARG A 133 34.31 0.88 62.41
N ASP A 134 33.53 1.95 62.47
CA ASP A 134 33.85 3.10 63.31
C ASP A 134 33.47 2.81 64.77
N PRO A 135 34.42 2.79 65.72
CA PRO A 135 34.12 2.51 67.12
C PRO A 135 33.09 3.48 67.74
N ALA A 136 33.01 4.72 67.26
CA ALA A 136 32.09 5.72 67.79
C ALA A 136 30.65 5.53 67.29
N LEU A 137 30.46 4.87 66.14
CA LEU A 137 29.16 4.76 65.47
C LEU A 137 28.60 3.32 65.47
N ILE A 138 29.44 2.31 65.62
CA ILE A 138 29.03 0.91 65.42
C ILE A 138 27.93 0.46 66.39
N ASP A 139 27.96 0.88 67.65
CA ASP A 139 26.94 0.50 68.62
C ASP A 139 25.57 1.07 68.24
N GLN A 140 25.54 2.30 67.71
CA GLN A 140 24.33 2.93 67.18
C GLN A 140 23.88 2.25 65.89
N GLU A 141 24.81 1.88 65.01
CA GLU A 141 24.51 1.20 63.76
C GLU A 141 23.90 -0.18 63.97
N ILE A 142 24.43 -0.98 64.91
CA ILE A 142 23.88 -2.29 65.26
C ILE A 142 22.46 -2.15 65.83
N ARG A 143 22.20 -1.17 66.69
CA ARG A 143 20.86 -0.91 67.24
C ARG A 143 19.86 -0.55 66.12
N ALA A 144 20.24 0.40 65.27
CA ALA A 144 19.41 0.81 64.12
C ALA A 144 19.14 -0.35 63.16
N ALA A 145 20.15 -1.17 62.87
CA ALA A 145 20.03 -2.36 62.04
C ALA A 145 19.09 -3.41 62.66
N LEU A 146 19.16 -3.63 63.98
CA LEU A 146 18.25 -4.54 64.69
C LEU A 146 16.80 -4.05 64.65
N GLU A 147 16.58 -2.74 64.83
CA GLU A 147 15.24 -2.15 64.69
C GLU A 147 14.70 -2.31 63.27
N PHE A 148 15.54 -2.00 62.30
CA PHE A 148 15.21 -2.13 60.89
C PHE A 148 14.93 -3.59 60.48
N SER A 149 15.57 -4.57 61.14
CA SER A 149 15.32 -6.00 60.91
C SER A 149 13.87 -6.42 61.18
N PHE A 150 13.16 -5.73 62.08
CA PHE A 150 11.73 -5.95 62.31
C PHE A 150 10.86 -5.34 61.22
N ILE A 151 11.34 -4.31 60.53
CA ILE A 151 10.57 -3.62 59.51
C ILE A 151 10.69 -4.37 58.17
N MET A 152 11.88 -4.87 57.85
CA MET A 152 12.10 -5.62 56.60
C MET A 152 11.24 -6.89 56.47
N GLN A 153 10.71 -7.42 57.59
CA GLN A 153 9.79 -8.57 57.56
C GLN A 153 8.45 -8.30 56.86
N PHE A 154 8.11 -7.03 56.67
CA PHE A 154 6.87 -6.65 55.98
C PHE A 154 6.99 -6.71 54.46
N SER A 155 8.20 -6.86 53.92
CA SER A 155 8.37 -7.25 52.52
C SER A 155 8.06 -8.74 52.40
N ASP A 156 7.23 -9.09 51.41
CA ASP A 156 6.90 -10.45 51.04
C ASP A 156 7.66 -10.81 49.75
N PRO A 157 8.80 -11.53 49.84
CA PRO A 157 9.62 -11.87 48.68
C PRO A 157 8.91 -12.70 47.59
N ASP A 158 7.77 -13.31 47.93
CA ASP A 158 7.00 -14.18 47.05
C ASP A 158 5.87 -13.43 46.33
N HIS A 159 5.40 -12.31 46.88
CA HIS A 159 4.36 -11.48 46.28
C HIS A 159 4.85 -10.13 45.76
N ASP A 160 5.87 -9.56 46.38
CA ASP A 160 6.46 -8.28 45.98
C ASP A 160 7.14 -8.41 44.59
N PHE A 161 7.26 -7.28 43.91
CA PHE A 161 7.90 -7.21 42.60
C PHE A 161 9.41 -7.45 42.68
N HIS A 162 10.08 -6.92 43.72
CA HIS A 162 11.44 -7.31 44.08
C HIS A 162 11.44 -8.63 44.84
N SER A 163 12.46 -9.46 44.60
CA SER A 163 12.58 -10.78 45.24
C SER A 163 13.49 -10.80 46.47
N ARG A 164 14.37 -9.80 46.58
CA ARG A 164 15.31 -9.68 47.68
C ARG A 164 15.53 -8.23 48.01
N PHE A 165 15.59 -7.97 49.31
CA PHE A 165 15.87 -6.67 49.86
C PHE A 165 17.03 -6.79 50.84
N TRP A 166 18.01 -5.90 50.71
CA TRP A 166 19.26 -5.94 51.45
C TRP A 166 19.53 -4.60 52.12
N TYR A 167 20.00 -4.66 53.37
CA TYR A 167 20.83 -3.60 53.94
C TYR A 167 22.26 -4.12 54.05
N ILE A 168 23.19 -3.46 53.38
CA ILE A 168 24.62 -3.83 53.37
C ILE A 168 25.40 -2.72 54.07
N SER A 169 25.88 -3.00 55.27
CA SER A 169 26.72 -2.09 56.04
C SER A 169 28.19 -2.22 55.62
N ARG A 170 28.89 -1.09 55.56
CA ARG A 170 30.34 -1.05 55.40
C ARG A 170 31.10 -1.53 56.63
N ALA A 171 30.43 -1.64 57.77
CA ALA A 171 30.99 -2.12 59.03
C ALA A 171 30.99 -3.66 59.12
N GLY A 172 30.83 -4.37 57.99
CA GLY A 172 31.02 -5.81 57.93
C GLY A 172 29.78 -6.62 58.22
N PHE A 173 28.58 -6.10 57.99
CA PHE A 173 27.36 -6.86 58.20
C PHE A 173 26.27 -6.50 57.21
N TYR A 174 25.25 -7.34 57.13
CA TYR A 174 24.10 -7.12 56.29
C TYR A 174 22.85 -7.78 56.88
N ILE A 175 21.69 -7.31 56.40
CA ILE A 175 20.39 -7.92 56.65
C ILE A 175 19.77 -8.22 55.29
N SER A 176 19.07 -9.34 55.19
CA SER A 176 18.41 -9.79 53.96
C SER A 176 16.99 -10.22 54.25
N SER A 177 16.06 -9.89 53.35
CA SER A 177 14.71 -10.47 53.37
C SER A 177 14.70 -11.98 53.10
N ARG A 178 15.77 -12.51 52.48
CA ARG A 178 16.06 -13.94 52.35
C ARG A 178 17.38 -14.26 53.08
N PRO A 179 17.35 -14.65 54.37
CA PRO A 179 18.56 -14.88 55.13
C PRO A 179 19.35 -16.08 54.57
N PRO A 180 20.70 -16.07 54.68
CA PRO A 180 21.54 -17.16 54.20
C PRO A 180 21.22 -18.46 54.94
N GLN A 181 21.21 -19.58 54.24
CA GLN A 181 20.91 -20.91 54.79
C GLN A 181 22.16 -21.65 55.28
N SER A 182 23.36 -21.21 54.89
CA SER A 182 24.62 -21.80 55.31
C SER A 182 25.70 -20.76 55.66
N PRO A 183 26.70 -21.12 56.50
CA PRO A 183 27.83 -20.24 56.79
C PRO A 183 28.65 -19.87 55.54
N GLN A 184 28.77 -20.80 54.58
CA GLN A 184 29.47 -20.54 53.31
C GLN A 184 28.72 -19.49 52.48
N GLU A 185 27.39 -19.57 52.45
CA GLU A 185 26.53 -18.60 51.79
C GLU A 185 26.66 -17.21 52.42
N LEU A 186 26.83 -17.13 53.74
CA LEU A 186 27.00 -15.88 54.47
C LEU A 186 28.26 -15.12 54.02
N GLU A 187 29.42 -15.80 54.03
CA GLU A 187 30.68 -15.17 53.62
C GLU A 187 30.64 -14.78 52.14
N GLN A 188 30.18 -15.70 51.29
CA GLN A 188 30.15 -15.49 49.85
C GLN A 188 29.20 -14.35 49.47
N SER A 189 28.05 -14.24 50.13
CA SER A 189 27.09 -13.16 49.92
C SER A 189 27.71 -11.81 50.24
N TYR A 190 28.27 -11.63 51.44
CA TYR A 190 28.87 -10.35 51.83
C TYR A 190 30.05 -9.96 50.94
N ALA A 191 30.96 -10.91 50.70
CA ALA A 191 32.12 -10.72 49.82
C ALA A 191 31.73 -10.26 48.42
N THR A 192 30.64 -10.82 47.89
CA THR A 192 30.15 -10.50 46.55
C THR A 192 29.47 -9.14 46.53
N MET A 193 28.55 -8.89 47.47
CA MET A 193 27.77 -7.64 47.53
C MET A 193 28.67 -6.41 47.55
N VAL A 194 29.74 -6.41 48.36
CA VAL A 194 30.67 -5.27 48.46
C VAL A 194 31.56 -5.08 47.23
N GLN A 195 31.67 -6.09 46.35
CA GLN A 195 32.37 -6.00 45.07
C GLN A 195 31.47 -5.52 43.93
N ARG A 196 30.15 -5.62 44.06
CA ARG A 196 29.20 -5.23 43.01
C ARG A 196 29.14 -3.72 42.82
N ALA A 197 28.74 -3.33 41.62
CA ALA A 197 28.62 -1.93 41.22
C ALA A 197 27.61 -1.15 42.09
N TYR A 198 26.50 -1.78 42.52
CA TYR A 198 25.49 -1.10 43.35
C TYR A 198 26.02 -0.70 44.73
N PHE A 199 27.04 -1.38 45.26
CA PHE A 199 27.67 -1.00 46.52
C PHE A 199 28.76 0.05 46.31
N ARG A 200 29.74 -0.25 45.44
CA ARG A 200 30.92 0.61 45.27
C ARG A 200 30.62 1.93 44.60
N ALA A 201 29.74 1.95 43.61
CA ALA A 201 29.44 3.16 42.83
C ALA A 201 28.56 4.17 43.60
N LEU A 202 28.07 3.80 44.78
CA LEU A 202 27.32 4.67 45.70
C LEU A 202 28.20 5.26 46.81
N ASN A 203 29.51 5.01 46.81
CA ASN A 203 30.44 5.69 47.70
C ASN A 203 30.40 7.22 47.46
N PRO A 204 30.06 8.04 48.46
CA PRO A 204 29.96 9.50 48.29
C PRO A 204 31.25 10.19 47.84
N GLN A 205 32.42 9.59 48.08
CA GLN A 205 33.70 10.11 47.58
C GLN A 205 33.82 10.01 46.06
N GLN A 206 33.18 9.02 45.45
CA GLN A 206 33.15 8.81 44.01
C GLN A 206 31.92 9.46 43.35
N ASN A 207 30.89 9.79 44.15
CA ASN A 207 29.64 10.35 43.67
C ASN A 207 29.11 11.45 44.61
N PRO A 208 29.29 12.74 44.26
CA PRO A 208 28.82 13.86 45.08
C PRO A 208 27.28 14.02 45.09
N SER A 209 26.54 13.22 44.30
CA SER A 209 25.07 13.23 44.28
C SER A 209 24.49 11.95 44.90
N PRO A 210 23.96 12.00 46.13
CA PRO A 210 23.48 10.83 46.88
C PRO A 210 22.06 10.42 46.44
N TYR A 211 21.89 10.12 45.16
CA TYR A 211 20.61 9.67 44.60
C TYR A 211 20.53 8.15 44.46
N LEU A 212 19.29 7.68 44.33
CA LEU A 212 18.89 6.32 43.98
C LEU A 212 19.53 5.89 42.63
N ARG A 213 19.93 4.63 42.51
CA ARG A 213 20.67 4.14 41.34
C ARG A 213 20.21 2.76 40.89
N TRP A 214 19.85 2.68 39.61
CA TRP A 214 19.72 1.44 38.87
C TRP A 214 21.09 0.96 38.38
N THR A 215 21.37 -0.33 38.60
CA THR A 215 22.59 -0.97 38.11
C THR A 215 22.27 -2.01 37.04
N SER A 216 23.19 -2.17 36.08
CA SER A 216 23.04 -3.12 34.96
C SER A 216 22.89 -4.54 35.48
N GLY A 217 22.19 -5.37 34.70
CA GLY A 217 21.88 -6.75 35.08
C GLY A 217 23.12 -7.56 35.46
N TYR A 218 23.00 -8.41 36.47
CA TYR A 218 24.04 -9.36 36.84
C TYR A 218 23.49 -10.74 37.15
N GLN A 219 24.33 -11.77 37.01
CA GLN A 219 23.94 -13.14 37.37
C GLN A 219 23.96 -13.33 38.89
N GLY A 220 22.79 -13.70 39.44
CA GLY A 220 22.62 -14.08 40.83
C GLY A 220 23.50 -15.26 41.21
N GLN A 221 23.85 -15.38 42.48
CA GLN A 221 24.81 -16.40 42.94
C GLN A 221 24.19 -17.78 43.19
N PHE A 222 22.88 -17.85 43.37
CA PHE A 222 22.16 -19.05 43.80
C PHE A 222 21.16 -19.52 42.73
N ASP A 223 21.61 -19.54 41.47
CA ASP A 223 20.82 -19.95 40.30
C ASP A 223 19.53 -19.14 40.08
N GLU A 224 19.54 -17.89 40.52
CA GLU A 224 18.39 -16.97 40.44
C GLU A 224 18.26 -16.30 39.08
N GLY A 225 19.22 -16.57 38.19
CA GLY A 225 19.34 -15.97 36.88
C GLY A 225 19.77 -14.50 36.92
N LEU A 226 19.45 -13.78 35.85
CA LEU A 226 19.79 -12.38 35.70
C LEU A 226 18.90 -11.51 36.59
N MET A 227 19.51 -10.58 37.33
CA MET A 227 18.81 -9.66 38.24
C MET A 227 19.17 -8.21 37.93
N LEU A 228 18.17 -7.33 37.94
CA LEU A 228 18.33 -5.89 37.92
C LEU A 228 18.29 -5.39 39.37
N THR A 229 19.12 -4.40 39.73
CA THR A 229 19.17 -3.94 41.13
C THR A 229 19.00 -2.43 41.23
N LEU A 230 18.09 -2.05 42.11
CA LEU A 230 17.89 -0.69 42.58
C LEU A 230 18.62 -0.51 43.91
N SER A 231 19.32 0.60 44.08
CA SER A 231 20.13 0.83 45.27
C SER A 231 20.11 2.29 45.73
N ALA A 232 20.19 2.50 47.04
CA ALA A 232 20.19 3.81 47.69
C ALA A 232 21.27 3.87 48.78
N PRO A 233 22.08 4.94 48.87
CA PRO A 233 23.09 5.07 49.91
C PRO A 233 22.44 5.44 51.25
N ILE A 234 22.95 4.88 52.35
CA ILE A 234 22.56 5.25 53.71
C ILE A 234 23.60 6.21 54.26
N ILE A 235 23.23 7.49 54.36
CA ILE A 235 24.09 8.57 54.80
C ILE A 235 23.39 9.30 55.93
N SER A 236 24.07 9.46 57.07
CA SER A 236 23.58 10.26 58.19
C SER A 236 24.74 11.01 58.83
N ASN A 237 24.51 12.28 59.18
CA ASN A 237 25.53 13.19 59.74
C ASN A 237 26.85 13.24 58.94
N GLY A 238 26.76 13.15 57.61
CA GLY A 238 27.94 13.16 56.72
C GLY A 238 28.73 11.84 56.69
N TYR A 239 28.31 10.83 57.45
CA TYR A 239 28.89 9.49 57.42
C TYR A 239 28.07 8.57 56.52
N TRP A 240 28.75 7.88 55.60
CA TRP A 240 28.15 6.82 54.78
C TRP A 240 28.25 5.50 55.53
N TYR A 241 27.10 4.93 55.89
CA TYR A 241 26.98 3.68 56.63
C TYR A 241 26.97 2.46 55.71
N GLY A 242 26.37 2.58 54.53
CA GLY A 242 26.19 1.46 53.63
C GLY A 242 25.18 1.72 52.53
N VAL A 243 24.59 0.64 52.02
CA VAL A 243 23.65 0.69 50.89
C VAL A 243 22.42 -0.15 51.20
N LEU A 244 21.24 0.38 50.89
CA LEU A 244 20.03 -0.41 50.72
C LEU A 244 19.89 -0.82 49.26
N SER A 245 19.50 -2.05 48.99
CA SER A 245 19.28 -2.52 47.62
C SER A 245 18.14 -3.50 47.47
N MET A 246 17.41 -3.41 46.37
CA MET A 246 16.34 -4.32 45.96
C MET A 246 16.72 -5.01 44.64
N ASP A 247 16.59 -6.33 44.60
CA ASP A 247 16.87 -7.14 43.41
C ASP A 247 15.57 -7.58 42.72
N PHE A 248 15.49 -7.34 41.42
CA PHE A 248 14.38 -7.66 40.53
C PHE A 248 14.80 -8.79 39.59
N PRO A 249 14.31 -10.03 39.77
CA PRO A 249 14.64 -11.13 38.89
C PRO A 249 14.09 -10.91 37.48
N GLN A 250 14.86 -11.33 36.48
CA GLN A 250 14.41 -11.38 35.09
C GLN A 250 13.07 -12.13 34.95
N ALA A 251 12.84 -13.18 35.73
CA ALA A 251 11.60 -13.95 35.70
C ALA A 251 10.37 -13.11 36.09
N ARG A 252 10.47 -12.24 37.10
CA ARG A 252 9.37 -11.35 37.53
C ARG A 252 9.07 -10.29 36.47
N ILE A 253 10.12 -9.65 35.93
CA ILE A 253 9.99 -8.68 34.84
C ILE A 253 9.33 -9.34 33.62
N ARG A 254 9.76 -10.57 33.27
CA ARG A 254 9.18 -11.32 32.15
C ARG A 254 7.72 -11.68 32.38
N ASN A 255 7.34 -12.08 33.59
CA ASN A 255 5.94 -12.41 33.92
C ASN A 255 5.05 -11.17 33.82
N LEU A 256 5.51 -10.01 34.32
CA LEU A 256 4.78 -8.74 34.20
C LEU A 256 4.59 -8.32 32.72
N LEU A 257 5.63 -8.49 31.90
CA LEU A 257 5.53 -8.28 30.45
C LEU A 257 4.54 -9.26 29.79
N ALA A 258 4.46 -10.51 30.28
CA ALA A 258 3.56 -11.53 29.75
C ALA A 258 2.09 -11.26 30.12
N GLU A 259 1.81 -10.86 31.36
CA GLU A 259 0.46 -10.47 31.80
C GLU A 259 -0.09 -9.33 30.96
N THR A 260 0.74 -8.31 30.71
CA THR A 260 0.36 -7.15 29.88
C THR A 260 0.27 -7.48 28.39
N ARG A 261 0.90 -8.58 27.93
CA ARG A 261 0.87 -9.01 26.53
C ARG A 261 -0.51 -9.52 26.11
N HIS A 262 -1.21 -10.21 27.00
CA HIS A 262 -2.42 -10.99 26.68
C HIS A 262 -3.55 -10.17 26.04
N THR A 263 -3.53 -8.84 26.18
CA THR A 263 -4.55 -7.93 25.66
C THR A 263 -4.15 -7.19 24.38
N LEU A 264 -2.86 -7.07 24.02
CA LEU A 264 -2.46 -5.99 23.08
C LEU A 264 -1.37 -6.33 22.02
N LEU A 265 -0.36 -7.17 22.30
CA LEU A 265 0.82 -7.29 21.41
C LEU A 265 1.21 -8.75 21.08
N GLN A 266 1.38 -9.06 19.80
CA GLN A 266 1.86 -10.38 19.33
C GLN A 266 3.37 -10.44 19.06
N GLY A 267 4.09 -9.32 19.18
CA GLY A 267 5.53 -9.23 18.90
C GLY A 267 6.46 -9.72 20.00
N ASN A 268 7.75 -9.65 19.71
CA ASN A 268 8.83 -9.91 20.66
C ASN A 268 9.04 -8.68 21.52
N LEU A 269 8.77 -8.79 22.82
CA LEU A 269 9.03 -7.73 23.79
C LEU A 269 10.40 -7.97 24.42
N VAL A 270 11.24 -6.94 24.39
CA VAL A 270 12.59 -6.95 24.97
C VAL A 270 12.74 -5.75 25.87
N PHE A 271 13.15 -5.98 27.11
CA PHE A 271 13.55 -4.95 28.05
C PHE A 271 15.07 -4.84 28.08
N LEU A 272 15.59 -3.65 27.79
CA LEU A 272 17.00 -3.30 27.81
C LEU A 272 17.33 -2.38 28.98
N ASP A 273 18.51 -2.54 29.56
CA ASP A 273 19.02 -1.63 30.59
C ASP A 273 19.65 -0.35 30.00
N ARG A 274 20.25 0.47 30.87
CA ARG A 274 20.92 1.72 30.51
C ARG A 274 22.12 1.55 29.56
N LYS A 275 22.74 0.38 29.53
CA LYS A 275 23.84 0.02 28.62
C LYS A 275 23.32 -0.60 27.33
N LEU A 276 22.01 -0.69 27.16
CA LEU A 276 21.33 -1.37 26.06
C LEU A 276 21.61 -2.88 26.03
N GLU A 277 21.93 -3.45 27.21
CA GLU A 277 22.04 -4.88 27.41
C GLU A 277 20.67 -5.48 27.72
N GLU A 278 20.43 -6.70 27.25
CA GLU A 278 19.14 -7.36 27.40
C GLU A 278 18.94 -7.87 28.82
N VAL A 279 17.88 -7.39 29.47
CA VAL A 279 17.49 -7.81 30.81
C VAL A 279 16.41 -8.87 30.76
N ALA A 280 15.37 -8.69 29.93
CA ALA A 280 14.29 -9.66 29.80
C ALA A 280 13.78 -9.71 28.36
N ARG A 281 13.42 -10.91 27.89
CA ARG A 281 12.78 -11.12 26.59
C ARG A 281 11.58 -12.02 26.72
N LEU A 282 10.52 -11.63 26.04
CA LEU A 282 9.32 -12.41 25.84
C LEU A 282 9.21 -12.77 24.35
N HIS A 283 9.44 -14.04 24.05
CA HIS A 283 9.48 -14.56 22.68
C HIS A 283 8.08 -14.64 22.07
N ALA A 284 7.98 -14.38 20.77
CA ALA A 284 6.79 -14.70 19.97
C ALA A 284 6.93 -16.06 19.27
N PRO A 285 5.82 -16.76 18.98
CA PRO A 285 5.85 -18.09 18.36
C PRO A 285 6.57 -18.13 16.99
N ASP A 286 6.53 -17.03 16.24
CA ASP A 286 7.13 -16.89 14.90
C ASP A 286 8.28 -15.84 14.91
N GLU A 287 9.18 -15.91 15.89
CA GLU A 287 10.28 -14.96 16.03
C GLU A 287 11.30 -15.07 14.88
N VAL A 288 11.63 -13.92 14.29
CA VAL A 288 12.79 -13.75 13.43
C VAL A 288 13.74 -12.80 14.14
N PRO A 289 14.96 -13.22 14.51
CA PRO A 289 15.91 -12.34 15.20
C PRO A 289 16.37 -11.21 14.27
N LEU A 290 16.66 -10.04 14.86
CA LEU A 290 17.25 -8.91 14.13
C LEU A 290 18.70 -9.23 13.74
N ASN A 291 19.06 -8.93 12.50
CA ASN A 291 20.45 -9.01 12.04
C ASN A 291 21.30 -7.91 12.70
N ALA A 292 22.63 -8.08 12.67
CA ALA A 292 23.57 -7.14 13.31
C ALA A 292 23.39 -5.68 12.83
N GLU A 293 23.22 -5.47 11.52
CA GLU A 293 22.98 -4.14 10.94
C GLU A 293 21.66 -3.53 11.43
N GLN A 294 20.58 -4.32 11.42
CA GLN A 294 19.26 -3.86 11.88
C GLN A 294 19.28 -3.49 13.37
N ARG A 295 19.98 -4.28 14.19
CA ARG A 295 20.20 -3.99 15.61
C ARG A 295 21.00 -2.70 15.80
N GLN A 296 22.06 -2.49 15.02
CA GLN A 296 22.89 -1.30 15.13
C GLN A 296 22.11 -0.02 14.77
N GLU A 297 21.32 -0.05 13.71
CA GLU A 297 20.48 1.09 13.32
C GLU A 297 19.41 1.39 14.38
N LEU A 298 18.76 0.36 14.94
CA LEU A 298 17.81 0.53 16.03
C LEU A 298 18.46 1.19 17.26
N LEU A 299 19.62 0.68 17.70
CA LEU A 299 20.34 1.23 18.84
C LEU A 299 20.77 2.69 18.62
N LYS A 300 21.19 3.04 17.40
CA LYS A 300 21.56 4.42 17.03
C LYS A 300 20.38 5.38 17.14
N ARG A 301 19.19 4.97 16.70
CA ARG A 301 17.95 5.76 16.83
C ARG A 301 17.54 5.95 18.29
N MET A 302 17.58 4.87 19.08
CA MET A 302 17.20 4.89 20.50
C MET A 302 18.04 5.85 21.37
N GLN A 303 19.28 6.13 20.96
CA GLN A 303 20.14 7.10 21.65
C GLN A 303 19.67 8.55 21.49
N HIS A 304 18.95 8.87 20.40
CA HIS A 304 18.49 10.23 20.10
C HIS A 304 17.00 10.42 20.39
N GLU A 305 16.20 9.37 20.26
CA GLU A 305 14.75 9.41 20.40
C GLU A 305 14.30 8.59 21.62
N ARG A 306 13.55 9.21 22.55
CA ARG A 306 13.01 8.53 23.74
C ARG A 306 11.99 7.44 23.39
N SER A 307 11.23 7.63 22.31
CA SER A 307 10.31 6.64 21.78
C SER A 307 10.22 6.80 20.28
N GLY A 308 9.91 5.71 19.57
CA GLY A 308 9.86 5.75 18.11
C GLY A 308 9.46 4.43 17.49
N ILE A 309 9.33 4.45 16.15
CA ILE A 309 9.06 3.27 15.32
C ILE A 309 10.05 3.30 14.16
N LEU A 310 10.69 2.16 13.90
CA LEU A 310 11.63 1.98 12.82
C LEU A 310 11.25 0.75 11.99
N ARG A 311 11.19 0.93 10.68
CA ARG A 311 11.04 -0.17 9.73
C ARG A 311 12.41 -0.79 9.42
N LEU A 312 12.53 -2.08 9.69
CA LEU A 312 13.72 -2.91 9.49
C LEU A 312 13.40 -3.98 8.44
N GLY A 313 13.26 -3.58 7.18
CA GLY A 313 12.88 -4.48 6.08
C GLY A 313 11.43 -4.96 6.18
N THR A 314 11.26 -6.25 6.52
CA THR A 314 9.95 -6.89 6.78
C THR A 314 9.54 -6.84 8.25
N GLN A 315 10.37 -6.26 9.12
CA GLN A 315 10.09 -6.12 10.54
C GLN A 315 9.88 -4.64 10.91
N PHE A 316 9.12 -4.42 11.97
CA PHE A 316 8.90 -3.12 12.59
C PHE A 316 9.33 -3.23 14.04
N ALA A 317 10.22 -2.33 14.46
CA ALA A 317 10.66 -2.20 15.83
C ALA A 317 10.09 -0.90 16.39
N SER A 318 9.27 -1.01 17.44
CA SER A 318 8.86 0.12 18.26
C SER A 318 9.64 0.12 19.56
N TRP A 319 10.01 1.30 20.07
CA TRP A 319 10.67 1.42 21.37
C TRP A 319 10.09 2.56 22.21
N SER A 320 10.20 2.44 23.52
CA SER A 320 9.94 3.49 24.49
C SER A 320 10.93 3.42 25.63
N LYS A 321 11.46 4.57 26.06
CA LYS A 321 12.29 4.72 27.24
C LYS A 321 11.40 4.77 28.48
N LEU A 322 11.75 4.01 29.51
CA LEU A 322 11.11 4.08 30.82
C LEU A 322 11.42 5.42 31.51
N GLU A 323 10.50 5.87 32.36
CA GLU A 323 10.65 7.12 33.11
C GLU A 323 11.38 6.87 34.43
N ASN A 324 11.05 5.80 35.14
CA ASN A 324 11.52 5.54 36.51
C ASN A 324 12.74 4.61 36.55
N VAL A 325 13.06 3.97 35.43
CA VAL A 325 14.24 3.12 35.23
C VAL A 325 15.02 3.64 34.03
N ASP A 326 16.34 3.72 34.13
CA ASP A 326 17.19 3.97 32.97
C ASP A 326 17.22 2.72 32.09
N GLY A 327 16.18 2.52 31.29
CA GLY A 327 16.01 1.37 30.41
C GLY A 327 15.03 1.64 29.27
N TYR A 328 14.95 0.71 28.34
CA TYR A 328 14.08 0.78 27.16
C TYR A 328 13.27 -0.50 27.01
N ILE A 329 12.01 -0.37 26.62
CA ILE A 329 11.20 -1.48 26.12
C ILE A 329 11.19 -1.40 24.59
N ILE A 330 11.44 -2.54 23.94
CA ILE A 330 11.39 -2.70 22.50
C ILE A 330 10.33 -3.76 22.19
N ASN A 331 9.50 -3.49 21.18
CA ASN A 331 8.62 -4.48 20.59
C ASN A 331 8.97 -4.67 19.10
N VAL A 332 9.34 -5.89 18.72
CA VAL A 332 9.69 -6.24 17.33
C VAL A 332 8.61 -7.14 16.74
N GLN A 333 8.03 -6.73 15.62
CA GLN A 333 6.96 -7.45 14.91
C GLN A 333 7.30 -7.64 13.44
N THR A 334 6.92 -8.78 12.87
CA THR A 334 7.00 -9.00 11.42
C THR A 334 5.77 -8.42 10.71
N LEU A 335 5.91 -8.06 9.43
CA LEU A 335 4.80 -7.64 8.57
C LEU A 335 3.70 -8.70 8.55
N LYS A 336 4.06 -10.00 8.55
CA LYS A 336 3.10 -11.12 8.58
C LYS A 336 2.29 -11.16 9.87
N GLN A 337 2.92 -10.87 11.02
CA GLN A 337 2.21 -10.75 12.30
C GLN A 337 1.30 -9.54 12.31
N GLY A 338 1.75 -8.39 11.79
CA GLY A 338 0.91 -7.20 11.60
C GLY A 338 -0.29 -7.47 10.69
N MET A 339 -0.11 -8.25 9.61
CA MET A 339 -1.18 -8.63 8.67
C MET A 339 -2.21 -9.61 9.28
N LYS A 340 -1.82 -10.43 10.27
CA LYS A 340 -2.76 -11.32 10.98
C LYS A 340 -3.66 -10.56 11.95
N GLN A 341 -3.27 -9.36 12.39
CA GLN A 341 -4.10 -8.50 13.25
C GLN A 341 -5.35 -8.00 12.51
N GLU A 342 -6.34 -7.48 13.24
CA GLU A 342 -7.59 -7.00 12.64
C GLU A 342 -7.37 -5.95 11.55
N LEU A 343 -6.47 -5.00 11.78
CA LEU A 343 -6.04 -4.00 10.79
C LEU A 343 -5.45 -4.63 9.52
N GLY A 344 -4.68 -5.70 9.70
CA GLY A 344 -4.09 -6.48 8.61
C GLY A 344 -5.11 -7.20 7.75
N ARG A 345 -6.16 -7.74 8.39
CA ARG A 345 -7.28 -8.37 7.68
C ARG A 345 -8.12 -7.34 6.92
N VAL A 346 -8.37 -6.18 7.52
CA VAL A 346 -9.08 -5.07 6.86
C VAL A 346 -8.30 -4.56 5.65
N THR A 347 -6.99 -4.34 5.77
CA THR A 347 -6.13 -3.91 4.65
C THR A 347 -6.12 -4.94 3.51
N LEU A 348 -5.99 -6.24 3.81
CA LEU A 348 -6.04 -7.28 2.79
C LEU A 348 -7.42 -7.34 2.09
N PHE A 349 -8.50 -7.18 2.86
CA PHE A 349 -9.86 -7.14 2.33
C PHE A 349 -10.07 -5.94 1.39
N LEU A 350 -9.66 -4.73 1.81
CA LEU A 350 -9.75 -3.51 1.00
C LEU A 350 -8.93 -3.64 -0.29
N LEU A 351 -7.72 -4.17 -0.21
CA LEU A 351 -6.87 -4.40 -1.39
C LEU A 351 -7.49 -5.44 -2.33
N GLY A 352 -8.08 -6.50 -1.79
CA GLY A 352 -8.83 -7.50 -2.57
C GLY A 352 -10.06 -6.89 -3.27
N MET A 353 -10.82 -6.05 -2.55
CA MET A 353 -11.98 -5.34 -3.11
C MET A 353 -11.55 -4.36 -4.21
N TRP A 354 -10.43 -3.65 -4.03
CA TRP A 354 -9.85 -2.78 -5.06
C TRP A 354 -9.41 -3.56 -6.30
N LEU A 355 -8.71 -4.69 -6.13
CA LEU A 355 -8.34 -5.57 -7.24
C LEU A 355 -9.57 -6.08 -8.01
N LEU A 356 -10.63 -6.46 -7.29
CA LEU A 356 -11.90 -6.87 -7.90
C LEU A 356 -12.54 -5.71 -8.67
N PHE A 357 -12.53 -4.49 -8.13
CA PHE A 357 -13.04 -3.31 -8.79
C PHE A 357 -12.25 -2.99 -10.08
N VAL A 358 -10.92 -3.04 -10.04
CA VAL A 358 -10.05 -2.85 -11.22
C VAL A 358 -10.32 -3.93 -12.26
N LEU A 359 -10.48 -5.19 -11.86
CA LEU A 359 -10.83 -6.29 -12.76
C LEU A 359 -12.18 -6.04 -13.44
N MET A 360 -13.21 -5.65 -12.67
CA MET A 360 -14.53 -5.32 -13.18
C MET A 360 -14.48 -4.14 -14.15
N LEU A 361 -13.69 -3.11 -13.83
CA LEU A 361 -13.46 -1.94 -14.68
C LEU A 361 -12.79 -2.32 -16.00
N ALA A 362 -11.79 -3.20 -15.96
CA ALA A 362 -11.12 -3.72 -17.16
C ALA A 362 -12.06 -4.56 -18.04
N VAL A 363 -12.90 -5.41 -17.43
CA VAL A 363 -13.92 -6.19 -18.16
C VAL A 363 -14.95 -5.25 -18.81
N ALA A 364 -15.46 -4.26 -18.07
CA ALA A 364 -16.41 -3.29 -18.59
C ALA A 364 -15.81 -2.48 -19.76
N HIS A 365 -14.55 -2.05 -19.65
CA HIS A 365 -13.81 -1.39 -20.73
C HIS A 365 -13.76 -2.26 -22.00
N GLN A 366 -13.38 -3.54 -21.86
CA GLN A 366 -13.30 -4.49 -22.97
C GLN A 366 -14.66 -4.71 -23.65
N VAL A 367 -15.74 -4.82 -22.87
CA VAL A 367 -17.09 -5.01 -23.40
C VAL A 367 -17.55 -3.77 -24.18
N ILE A 368 -17.40 -2.58 -23.59
CA ILE A 368 -17.82 -1.31 -24.23
C ILE A 368 -17.02 -1.05 -25.51
N PHE A 369 -15.71 -1.26 -25.47
CA PHE A 369 -14.86 -1.11 -26.66
C PHE A 369 -15.29 -2.03 -27.80
N ARG A 370 -15.56 -3.31 -27.50
CA ARG A 370 -16.07 -4.26 -28.50
C ARG A 370 -17.44 -3.86 -29.04
N LEU A 371 -18.32 -3.34 -28.19
CA LEU A 371 -19.66 -2.91 -28.57
C LEU A 371 -19.60 -1.73 -29.56
N VAL A 372 -18.85 -0.68 -29.22
CA VAL A 372 -18.69 0.51 -30.07
C VAL A 372 -18.12 0.13 -31.43
N ARG A 373 -17.07 -0.69 -31.46
CA ARG A 373 -16.47 -1.15 -32.73
C ARG A 373 -17.45 -1.96 -33.59
N ARG A 374 -18.24 -2.85 -32.98
CA ARG A 374 -19.26 -3.63 -33.71
C ARG A 374 -20.34 -2.74 -34.28
N GLN A 375 -20.77 -1.73 -33.51
CA GLN A 375 -21.78 -0.77 -33.96
C GLN A 375 -21.28 0.02 -35.17
N ASP A 376 -20.03 0.50 -35.15
CA ASP A 376 -19.43 1.21 -36.28
C ASP A 376 -19.33 0.32 -37.54
N GLU A 377 -18.87 -0.93 -37.38
CA GLU A 377 -18.78 -1.90 -38.50
C GLU A 377 -20.15 -2.25 -39.08
N LEU A 378 -21.17 -2.43 -38.23
CA LEU A 378 -22.55 -2.71 -38.64
C LEU A 378 -23.16 -1.52 -39.38
N SER A 379 -23.03 -0.31 -38.83
CA SER A 379 -23.52 0.90 -39.47
C SER A 379 -22.87 1.10 -40.84
N ALA A 380 -21.55 0.94 -40.95
CA ALA A 380 -20.85 1.05 -42.25
C ALA A 380 -21.37 0.01 -43.28
N ARG A 381 -21.61 -1.23 -42.86
CA ARG A 381 -22.17 -2.27 -43.73
C ARG A 381 -23.60 -1.99 -44.16
N LEU A 382 -24.43 -1.46 -43.26
CA LEU A 382 -25.81 -1.08 -43.55
C LEU A 382 -25.84 0.09 -44.53
N THR A 383 -25.05 1.14 -44.30
CA THR A 383 -24.93 2.27 -45.23
C THR A 383 -24.46 1.80 -46.61
N TRP A 384 -23.49 0.89 -46.66
CA TRP A 384 -23.02 0.35 -47.95
C TRP A 384 -24.12 -0.42 -48.68
N ARG A 385 -24.83 -1.33 -48.01
CA ARG A 385 -25.95 -2.10 -48.63
C ARG A 385 -27.13 -1.21 -49.01
N ALA A 386 -27.40 -0.16 -48.25
CA ALA A 386 -28.50 0.76 -48.51
C ALA A 386 -28.23 1.64 -49.72
N ASN A 387 -26.96 1.95 -50.05
CA ASN A 387 -26.62 2.95 -51.06
C ASN A 387 -26.08 2.38 -52.38
N TYR A 388 -25.53 1.17 -52.38
CA TYR A 388 -24.85 0.62 -53.57
C TYR A 388 -25.58 -0.60 -54.13
N ASP A 389 -25.55 -0.74 -55.46
CA ASP A 389 -26.00 -1.93 -56.16
C ASP A 389 -25.05 -3.11 -55.89
N GLY A 390 -25.63 -4.26 -55.53
CA GLY A 390 -24.85 -5.43 -55.10
C GLY A 390 -23.96 -6.03 -56.18
N LEU A 391 -24.37 -5.91 -57.46
CA LEU A 391 -23.65 -6.45 -58.61
C LEU A 391 -22.62 -5.45 -59.15
N THR A 392 -23.05 -4.24 -59.45
CA THR A 392 -22.24 -3.25 -60.18
C THR A 392 -21.39 -2.36 -59.29
N ARG A 393 -21.67 -2.31 -57.98
CA ARG A 393 -21.00 -1.44 -56.99
C ARG A 393 -21.14 0.07 -57.28
N LEU A 394 -21.95 0.46 -58.25
CA LEU A 394 -22.42 1.83 -58.43
C LEU A 394 -23.54 2.13 -57.43
N LEU A 395 -23.99 3.39 -57.35
CA LEU A 395 -25.14 3.71 -56.52
C LEU A 395 -26.37 2.94 -57.01
N ASN A 396 -27.20 2.48 -56.08
CA ASN A 396 -28.51 1.98 -56.46
C ASN A 396 -29.42 3.16 -56.83
N ARG A 397 -30.58 2.84 -57.42
CA ARG A 397 -31.58 3.83 -57.86
C ARG A 397 -31.86 4.91 -56.80
N SER A 398 -32.21 4.51 -55.58
CA SER A 398 -32.60 5.44 -54.52
C SER A 398 -31.47 6.40 -54.15
N ALA A 399 -30.27 5.87 -53.87
CA ALA A 399 -29.12 6.68 -53.47
C ALA A 399 -28.57 7.54 -54.61
N PHE A 400 -28.71 7.10 -55.86
CA PHE A 400 -28.38 7.90 -57.02
C PHE A 400 -29.26 9.15 -57.12
N PHE A 401 -30.58 8.99 -57.03
CA PHE A 401 -31.50 10.14 -57.14
C PHE A 401 -31.34 11.13 -55.99
N GLU A 402 -31.09 10.64 -54.77
CA GLU A 402 -30.76 11.50 -53.64
C GLU A 402 -29.53 12.37 -53.93
N GLN A 403 -28.47 11.77 -54.49
CA GLN A 403 -27.27 12.52 -54.88
C GLN A 403 -27.50 13.42 -56.10
N PHE A 404 -28.32 12.99 -57.05
CA PHE A 404 -28.65 13.79 -58.24
C PHE A 404 -29.37 15.08 -57.81
N VAL A 405 -30.44 14.98 -57.02
CA VAL A 405 -31.16 16.16 -56.50
C VAL A 405 -30.24 17.08 -55.72
N ALA A 406 -29.35 16.52 -54.89
CA ALA A 406 -28.36 17.31 -54.14
C ALA A 406 -27.37 18.04 -55.06
N GLN A 407 -26.83 17.38 -56.09
CA GLN A 407 -25.92 17.99 -57.04
C GLN A 407 -26.60 19.03 -57.92
N ALA A 408 -27.86 18.81 -58.27
CA ALA A 408 -28.66 19.74 -59.05
C ALA A 408 -28.92 21.04 -58.27
N ALA A 409 -29.34 20.93 -57.01
CA ALA A 409 -29.50 22.09 -56.13
C ALA A 409 -28.17 22.84 -55.93
N HIS A 410 -27.06 22.11 -55.79
CA HIS A 410 -25.72 22.72 -55.65
C HIS A 410 -25.30 23.51 -56.89
N CYS A 411 -25.44 22.92 -58.08
CA CYS A 411 -25.11 23.58 -59.34
C CYS A 411 -26.03 24.77 -59.63
N GLN A 412 -27.33 24.66 -59.30
CA GLN A 412 -28.29 25.76 -59.42
C GLN A 412 -27.88 26.95 -58.53
N GLN A 413 -27.49 26.70 -57.28
CA GLN A 413 -27.04 27.74 -56.36
C GLN A 413 -25.78 28.45 -56.88
N LEU A 414 -24.86 27.71 -57.50
CA LEU A 414 -23.61 28.25 -58.04
C LEU A 414 -23.74 28.78 -59.48
N GLN A 415 -24.91 28.64 -60.11
CA GLN A 415 -25.14 28.95 -61.53
C GLN A 415 -24.10 28.27 -62.44
N ARG A 416 -23.84 26.98 -62.18
CA ARG A 416 -22.90 26.15 -62.95
C ARG A 416 -23.66 25.08 -63.74
N PRO A 417 -23.18 24.69 -64.93
CA PRO A 417 -23.87 23.69 -65.74
C PRO A 417 -23.86 22.32 -65.05
N LEU A 418 -24.97 21.58 -65.16
CA LEU A 418 -25.12 20.21 -64.68
C LEU A 418 -25.54 19.35 -65.87
N ALA A 419 -24.75 18.35 -66.21
CA ALA A 419 -25.08 17.44 -67.30
C ALA A 419 -25.50 16.06 -66.79
N VAL A 420 -26.38 15.42 -67.53
CA VAL A 420 -26.91 14.09 -67.21
C VAL A 420 -26.77 13.19 -68.44
N ILE A 421 -26.29 11.96 -68.22
CA ILE A 421 -26.14 10.94 -69.24
C ILE A 421 -26.99 9.74 -68.86
N GLN A 422 -28.00 9.43 -69.66
CA GLN A 422 -28.79 8.20 -69.56
C GLN A 422 -28.20 7.14 -70.50
N LEU A 423 -27.90 5.95 -69.98
CA LEU A 423 -27.19 4.87 -70.66
C LEU A 423 -28.01 3.58 -70.61
N ASP A 424 -28.01 2.82 -71.70
CA ASP A 424 -28.61 1.49 -71.76
C ASP A 424 -27.76 0.54 -72.60
N VAL A 425 -27.62 -0.70 -72.12
CA VAL A 425 -26.82 -1.73 -72.78
C VAL A 425 -27.59 -2.30 -73.98
N ASP A 426 -27.01 -2.12 -75.18
CA ASP A 426 -27.66 -2.54 -76.41
C ASP A 426 -27.82 -4.06 -76.46
N HIS A 427 -29.01 -4.52 -76.82
CA HIS A 427 -29.33 -5.93 -76.98
C HIS A 427 -29.07 -6.80 -75.72
N PHE A 428 -29.16 -6.21 -74.52
CA PHE A 428 -28.88 -6.93 -73.27
C PHE A 428 -29.69 -8.22 -73.09
N LYS A 429 -30.99 -8.20 -73.44
CA LYS A 429 -31.83 -9.40 -73.44
C LYS A 429 -31.26 -10.52 -74.32
N LYS A 430 -30.74 -10.19 -75.51
CA LYS A 430 -30.10 -11.16 -76.41
C LYS A 430 -28.83 -11.76 -75.79
N VAL A 431 -28.07 -10.97 -75.03
CA VAL A 431 -26.90 -11.47 -74.29
C VAL A 431 -27.33 -12.52 -73.27
N ASN A 432 -28.36 -12.23 -72.47
CA ASN A 432 -28.90 -13.18 -71.50
C ASN A 432 -29.45 -14.44 -72.18
N ASP A 433 -30.21 -14.28 -73.26
CA ASP A 433 -30.84 -15.39 -73.98
C ASP A 433 -29.79 -16.30 -74.68
N THR A 434 -28.66 -15.72 -75.12
CA THR A 434 -27.62 -16.46 -75.87
C THR A 434 -26.57 -17.09 -74.95
N TRP A 435 -26.16 -16.38 -73.90
CA TRP A 435 -25.00 -16.73 -73.07
C TRP A 435 -25.34 -17.01 -71.60
N GLY A 436 -26.61 -16.90 -71.23
CA GLY A 436 -27.11 -17.08 -69.87
C GLY A 436 -26.93 -15.85 -68.99
N HIS A 437 -27.68 -15.81 -67.88
CA HIS A 437 -27.70 -14.67 -66.95
C HIS A 437 -26.33 -14.34 -66.34
N HIS A 438 -25.46 -15.34 -66.11
CA HIS A 438 -24.11 -15.09 -65.61
C HIS A 438 -23.27 -14.24 -66.58
N ALA A 439 -23.41 -14.45 -67.89
CA ALA A 439 -22.73 -13.61 -68.89
C ALA A 439 -23.32 -12.19 -68.94
N GLY A 440 -24.64 -12.05 -68.73
CA GLY A 440 -25.30 -10.76 -68.52
C GLY A 440 -24.76 -10.01 -67.29
N ASP A 441 -24.57 -10.69 -66.17
CA ASP A 441 -23.99 -10.11 -64.96
C ASP A 441 -22.57 -9.59 -65.22
N GLN A 442 -21.74 -10.35 -65.95
CA GLN A 442 -20.40 -9.91 -66.36
C GLN A 442 -20.44 -8.70 -67.30
N ALA A 443 -21.44 -8.63 -68.19
CA ALA A 443 -21.67 -7.46 -69.03
C ALA A 443 -21.98 -6.22 -68.18
N LEU A 444 -22.87 -6.32 -67.19
CA LEU A 444 -23.21 -5.20 -66.31
C LEU A 444 -22.04 -4.76 -65.43
N ILE A 445 -21.28 -5.71 -64.85
CA ILE A 445 -20.05 -5.42 -64.10
C ILE A 445 -19.05 -4.68 -65.00
N ARG A 446 -18.91 -5.09 -66.26
CA ARG A 446 -18.00 -4.46 -67.21
C ARG A 446 -18.42 -3.03 -67.53
N VAL A 447 -19.71 -2.80 -67.78
CA VAL A 447 -20.26 -1.45 -68.02
C VAL A 447 -19.98 -0.54 -66.82
N ALA A 448 -20.30 -1.01 -65.62
CA ALA A 448 -20.06 -0.27 -64.39
C ALA A 448 -18.57 0.03 -64.13
N SER A 449 -17.69 -0.93 -64.43
CA SER A 449 -16.24 -0.75 -64.40
C SER A 449 -15.78 0.32 -65.37
N VAL A 450 -16.29 0.32 -66.62
CA VAL A 450 -15.94 1.35 -67.61
C VAL A 450 -16.44 2.72 -67.18
N ILE A 451 -17.66 2.81 -66.65
CA ILE A 451 -18.22 4.06 -66.11
C ILE A 451 -17.32 4.58 -64.98
N SER A 452 -17.12 3.80 -63.92
CA SER A 452 -16.32 4.22 -62.75
C SER A 452 -14.89 4.65 -63.09
N HIS A 453 -14.20 4.01 -64.04
CA HIS A 453 -12.84 4.39 -64.46
C HIS A 453 -12.79 5.59 -65.42
N THR A 454 -13.95 6.08 -65.86
CA THR A 454 -14.05 7.20 -66.78
C THR A 454 -14.48 8.48 -66.07
N LEU A 455 -15.08 8.36 -64.89
CA LEU A 455 -15.62 9.46 -64.11
C LEU A 455 -14.59 10.09 -63.16
N ARG A 456 -14.81 11.37 -62.86
CA ARG A 456 -14.07 12.14 -61.85
C ARG A 456 -14.61 11.80 -60.46
N LYS A 457 -13.88 12.25 -59.42
CA LYS A 457 -14.25 12.01 -58.02
C LYS A 457 -15.62 12.57 -57.61
N TYR A 458 -16.07 13.65 -58.25
CA TYR A 458 -17.32 14.35 -57.92
C TYR A 458 -18.49 13.96 -58.85
N ASP A 459 -18.23 13.18 -59.88
CA ASP A 459 -19.26 12.66 -60.77
C ASP A 459 -20.03 11.56 -60.05
N VAL A 460 -21.34 11.49 -60.27
CA VAL A 460 -22.22 10.53 -59.61
C VAL A 460 -22.72 9.54 -60.65
N ALA A 461 -22.61 8.24 -60.38
CA ALA A 461 -23.13 7.19 -61.26
C ALA A 461 -23.94 6.16 -60.49
N GLY A 462 -25.07 5.77 -61.09
CA GLY A 462 -25.97 4.79 -60.51
C GLY A 462 -26.56 3.85 -61.54
N ARG A 463 -26.96 2.66 -61.07
CA ARG A 463 -27.77 1.71 -61.83
C ARG A 463 -29.25 1.95 -61.48
N ILE A 464 -30.02 2.42 -62.46
CA ILE A 464 -31.40 2.88 -62.28
C ILE A 464 -32.41 1.78 -62.59
N GLY A 465 -32.04 0.86 -63.48
CA GLY A 465 -32.85 -0.28 -63.92
C GLY A 465 -32.01 -1.54 -64.13
N GLY A 466 -32.59 -2.56 -64.77
CA GLY A 466 -31.90 -3.83 -65.03
C GLY A 466 -30.58 -3.63 -65.79
N GLU A 467 -30.65 -2.96 -66.93
CA GLU A 467 -29.54 -2.68 -67.85
C GLU A 467 -29.29 -1.18 -68.04
N GLU A 468 -29.97 -0.35 -67.25
CA GLU A 468 -29.98 1.10 -67.36
C GLU A 468 -29.08 1.73 -66.31
N PHE A 469 -28.22 2.64 -66.76
CA PHE A 469 -27.31 3.42 -65.93
C PHE A 469 -27.57 4.91 -66.14
N CYS A 470 -27.35 5.70 -65.10
CA CYS A 470 -27.42 7.14 -65.20
C CYS A 470 -26.19 7.76 -64.54
N ILE A 471 -25.72 8.87 -65.12
CA ILE A 471 -24.55 9.60 -64.66
C ILE A 471 -24.93 11.07 -64.56
N VAL A 472 -24.56 11.69 -63.44
CA VAL A 472 -24.65 13.13 -63.21
C VAL A 472 -23.24 13.70 -63.18
N LEU A 473 -23.02 14.74 -63.97
CA LEU A 473 -21.74 15.43 -64.11
C LEU A 473 -21.92 16.88 -63.65
N PRO A 474 -21.61 17.19 -62.38
CA PRO A 474 -21.58 18.57 -61.88
C PRO A 474 -20.57 19.42 -62.64
N GLU A 475 -20.88 20.71 -62.78
CA GLU A 475 -20.02 21.71 -63.43
C GLU A 475 -19.54 21.29 -64.83
N THR A 476 -20.40 20.63 -65.60
CA THR A 476 -20.06 20.08 -66.91
C THR A 476 -21.08 20.51 -67.96
N THR A 477 -20.59 21.07 -69.07
CA THR A 477 -21.42 21.49 -70.21
C THR A 477 -21.91 20.29 -71.04
N LEU A 478 -22.90 20.50 -71.91
CA LEU A 478 -23.46 19.49 -72.82
C LEU A 478 -22.36 18.92 -73.74
N ALA A 479 -21.49 19.78 -74.26
CA ALA A 479 -20.40 19.38 -75.14
C ALA A 479 -19.39 18.47 -74.42
N GLU A 480 -19.00 18.84 -73.20
CA GLU A 480 -18.09 18.04 -72.37
C GLU A 480 -18.73 16.71 -71.95
N ALA A 481 -19.99 16.72 -71.54
CA ALA A 481 -20.74 15.53 -71.20
C ALA A 481 -20.88 14.57 -72.39
N SER A 482 -21.07 15.10 -73.60
CA SER A 482 -21.10 14.31 -74.83
C SER A 482 -19.77 13.62 -75.09
N VAL A 483 -18.64 14.30 -74.83
CA VAL A 483 -17.30 13.68 -74.89
C VAL A 483 -17.13 12.58 -73.85
N VAL A 484 -17.64 12.78 -72.62
CA VAL A 484 -17.61 11.74 -71.57
C VAL A 484 -18.44 10.52 -71.97
N ALA A 485 -19.67 10.72 -72.47
CA ALA A 485 -20.54 9.66 -72.94
C ALA A 485 -19.90 8.87 -74.09
N GLU A 486 -19.31 9.57 -75.06
CA GLU A 486 -18.65 8.94 -76.21
C GLU A 486 -17.42 8.15 -75.79
N ARG A 487 -16.66 8.66 -74.81
CA ARG A 487 -15.52 7.95 -74.23
C ARG A 487 -15.95 6.67 -73.52
N ILE A 488 -17.07 6.69 -72.78
CA ILE A 488 -17.64 5.49 -72.14
C ILE A 488 -18.04 4.47 -73.21
N ARG A 489 -18.79 4.92 -74.23
CA ARG A 489 -19.24 4.09 -75.36
C ARG A 489 -18.07 3.43 -76.10
N ALA A 490 -17.09 4.22 -76.50
CA ALA A 490 -15.91 3.74 -77.24
C ALA A 490 -15.07 2.77 -76.40
N ARG A 491 -14.85 3.06 -75.11
CA ARG A 491 -14.11 2.15 -74.20
C ARG A 491 -14.82 0.83 -73.96
N LEU A 492 -16.15 0.82 -73.97
CA LEU A 492 -16.93 -0.40 -73.84
C LEU A 492 -16.84 -1.23 -75.14
N ALA A 493 -17.08 -0.60 -76.29
CA ALA A 493 -17.07 -1.27 -77.59
C ALA A 493 -15.68 -1.83 -77.97
N ALA A 494 -14.60 -1.24 -77.47
CA ALA A 494 -13.23 -1.65 -77.76
C ALA A 494 -12.76 -2.92 -77.02
N LYS A 495 -13.51 -3.43 -76.04
CA LYS A 495 -13.08 -4.61 -75.26
C LYS A 495 -14.11 -5.74 -75.33
N THR A 496 -13.61 -6.92 -75.64
CA THR A 496 -14.37 -8.17 -75.57
C THR A 496 -14.56 -8.62 -74.11
N ILE A 497 -15.70 -9.25 -73.84
CA ILE A 497 -16.00 -9.91 -72.55
C ILE A 497 -15.85 -11.41 -72.73
N LEU A 498 -15.11 -12.04 -71.83
CA LEU A 498 -14.87 -13.48 -71.82
C LEU A 498 -16.05 -14.22 -71.16
N VAL A 499 -16.65 -15.17 -71.87
CA VAL A 499 -17.70 -16.07 -71.34
C VAL A 499 -17.08 -17.35 -70.79
N ASN A 500 -16.13 -17.93 -71.53
CA ASN A 500 -15.35 -19.11 -71.17
C ASN A 500 -13.98 -19.05 -71.88
N ALA A 501 -13.10 -20.04 -71.67
CA ALA A 501 -11.72 -20.02 -72.17
C ALA A 501 -11.55 -19.82 -73.70
N SER A 502 -12.59 -20.04 -74.51
CA SER A 502 -12.54 -19.94 -75.98
C SER A 502 -13.62 -19.02 -76.58
N THR A 503 -14.50 -18.44 -75.76
CA THR A 503 -15.66 -17.69 -76.25
C THR A 503 -15.71 -16.29 -75.65
N THR A 504 -15.74 -15.29 -76.53
CA THR A 504 -15.88 -13.88 -76.18
C THR A 504 -17.06 -13.25 -76.90
N PHE A 505 -17.69 -12.24 -76.31
CA PHE A 505 -18.68 -11.40 -76.98
C PHE A 505 -18.39 -9.92 -76.77
N ASN A 506 -18.92 -9.10 -77.66
CA ASN A 506 -18.88 -7.64 -77.55
C ASN A 506 -20.24 -7.12 -77.13
N ILE A 507 -20.21 -6.06 -76.33
CA ILE A 507 -21.40 -5.27 -76.01
C ILE A 507 -21.16 -3.82 -76.40
N THR A 508 -22.25 -3.17 -76.78
CA THR A 508 -22.29 -1.73 -77.00
C THR A 508 -23.32 -1.12 -76.07
N LEU A 509 -23.29 0.20 -75.95
CA LEU A 509 -24.34 0.93 -75.26
C LEU A 509 -24.78 2.11 -76.10
N SER A 510 -26.01 2.52 -75.89
CA SER A 510 -26.55 3.77 -76.40
C SER A 510 -26.62 4.78 -75.25
N ALA A 511 -26.44 6.07 -75.56
CA ALA A 511 -26.43 7.13 -74.57
C ALA A 511 -27.27 8.33 -75.03
N GLY A 512 -28.05 8.90 -74.13
CA GLY A 512 -28.68 10.21 -74.28
C GLY A 512 -28.06 11.20 -73.31
N VAL A 513 -27.72 12.40 -73.78
CA VAL A 513 -27.03 13.43 -72.98
C VAL A 513 -27.89 14.69 -72.94
N THR A 514 -28.04 15.28 -71.76
CA THR A 514 -28.68 16.59 -71.57
C THR A 514 -27.83 17.47 -70.67
N SER A 515 -28.08 18.78 -70.68
CA SER A 515 -27.48 19.74 -69.76
C SER A 515 -28.50 20.78 -69.29
N SER A 516 -28.35 21.24 -68.05
CA SER A 516 -29.14 22.35 -67.50
C SER A 516 -28.95 23.65 -68.28
N GLU A 517 -27.83 23.83 -68.96
CA GLU A 517 -27.55 25.04 -69.74
C GLU A 517 -28.46 25.21 -70.96
N GLU A 518 -29.07 24.13 -71.44
CA GLU A 518 -29.93 24.17 -72.64
C GLU A 518 -31.23 24.94 -72.41
N GLN A 519 -31.82 24.79 -71.23
CA GLN A 519 -33.14 25.36 -70.89
C GLN A 519 -33.12 26.19 -69.59
N GLY A 520 -31.96 26.27 -68.91
CA GLY A 520 -31.84 26.88 -67.59
C GLY A 520 -32.52 26.07 -66.49
N ASP A 521 -32.81 24.79 -66.74
CA ASP A 521 -33.55 23.90 -65.84
C ASP A 521 -32.61 22.97 -65.09
N TYR A 522 -32.78 22.91 -63.77
CA TYR A 522 -32.00 22.06 -62.85
C TYR A 522 -32.87 20.97 -62.21
N ASP A 523 -34.13 20.85 -62.60
CA ASP A 523 -34.99 19.79 -62.08
C ASP A 523 -34.49 18.40 -62.54
N ALA A 524 -34.29 17.51 -61.57
CA ALA A 524 -33.68 16.21 -61.82
C ALA A 524 -34.55 15.30 -62.69
N GLU A 525 -35.88 15.35 -62.52
CA GLU A 525 -36.83 14.56 -63.31
C GLU A 525 -36.89 15.06 -64.75
N SER A 526 -36.98 16.38 -64.94
CA SER A 526 -36.96 17.04 -66.25
C SER A 526 -35.69 16.72 -67.05
N LEU A 527 -34.52 16.89 -66.44
CA LEU A 527 -33.24 16.56 -67.08
C LEU A 527 -33.17 15.07 -67.42
N GLN A 528 -33.55 14.18 -66.50
CA GLN A 528 -33.53 12.76 -66.80
C GLN A 528 -34.48 12.37 -67.93
N ALA A 529 -35.70 12.90 -67.95
CA ALA A 529 -36.68 12.62 -69.00
C ALA A 529 -36.16 13.04 -70.38
N LYS A 530 -35.45 14.17 -70.46
CA LYS A 530 -34.80 14.62 -71.70
C LYS A 530 -33.59 13.77 -72.09
N ALA A 531 -32.80 13.30 -71.13
CA ALA A 531 -31.73 12.35 -71.40
C ALA A 531 -32.30 11.01 -71.92
N ASP A 532 -33.43 10.55 -71.37
CA ASP A 532 -34.09 9.31 -71.80
C ASP A 532 -34.69 9.40 -73.21
N SER A 533 -35.31 10.53 -73.57
CA SER A 533 -35.80 10.74 -74.94
C SER A 533 -34.66 10.70 -75.97
N ARG A 534 -33.50 11.27 -75.63
CA ARG A 534 -32.29 11.20 -76.48
C ARG A 534 -31.68 9.81 -76.51
N LEU A 535 -31.73 9.06 -75.42
CA LEU A 535 -31.34 7.65 -75.41
C LEU A 535 -32.25 6.84 -76.35
N TYR A 536 -33.55 7.12 -76.36
CA TYR A 536 -34.49 6.51 -77.30
C TYR A 536 -34.15 6.84 -78.76
N LEU A 537 -33.77 8.09 -79.07
CA LEU A 537 -33.27 8.48 -80.39
C LEU A 537 -31.99 7.71 -80.76
N ALA A 538 -31.06 7.53 -79.82
CA ALA A 538 -29.84 6.75 -80.03
C ALA A 538 -30.17 5.28 -80.37
N LYS A 539 -31.13 4.67 -79.66
CA LYS A 539 -31.58 3.30 -79.89
C LYS A 539 -32.29 3.12 -81.24
N THR A 540 -33.17 4.04 -81.62
CA THR A 540 -33.93 3.98 -82.88
C THR A 540 -33.07 4.33 -84.11
N SER A 541 -32.06 5.18 -83.93
CA SER A 541 -31.17 5.58 -85.03
C SER A 541 -30.11 4.52 -85.39
N GLY A 542 -30.09 3.36 -84.72
CA GLY A 542 -29.19 2.26 -85.04
C GLY A 542 -28.26 1.83 -83.90
N ARG A 543 -28.51 2.28 -82.65
CA ARG A 543 -27.77 1.92 -81.43
C ARG A 543 -26.29 2.30 -81.48
N ASN A 544 -25.53 1.91 -80.44
CA ASN A 544 -24.09 2.15 -80.29
C ASN A 544 -23.68 3.60 -80.60
N ARG A 545 -24.42 4.57 -80.03
CA ARG A 545 -24.19 6.00 -80.28
C ARG A 545 -24.63 6.87 -79.12
N VAL A 546 -24.16 8.10 -79.16
CA VAL A 546 -24.53 9.18 -78.24
C VAL A 546 -25.43 10.17 -78.99
N CYS A 547 -26.56 10.53 -78.38
CA CYS A 547 -27.44 11.60 -78.85
C CYS A 547 -27.49 12.72 -77.82
N SER A 548 -27.16 13.94 -78.25
CA SER A 548 -27.16 15.16 -77.43
C SER A 548 -28.04 16.28 -78.02
N ALA A 549 -28.79 15.96 -79.08
CA ALA A 549 -29.70 16.85 -79.78
C ALA A 549 -30.97 16.07 -80.15
N ASP A 550 -32.06 16.81 -80.37
CA ASP A 550 -33.42 16.28 -80.59
C ASP A 550 -33.70 15.97 -82.06
#